data_AF-A0A7C2SWL4-F1
#
_entry.id   AF-A0A7C2SWL4-F1
#
_cell.length_a   1.000
_cell.length_b   1.000
_cell.length_c   1.000
_cell.angle_alpha   90.00
_cell.angle_beta   90.00
_cell.angle_gamma   90.00
#
_symmetry.space_group_name_H-M   'P 1'
#
loop_
_entity.id
_entity.type
_entity.pdbx_description
1 polymer ?
#
loop_
_entity_poly.entity_id
_entity_poly.type
_entity_poly.pdbx_seq_one_letter_code
_entity_poly.pdbx_strand_id
1 'polypeptide(L)'
;MLMRHTGEGDLRLYNRYTTIFILSVWGFVIVIASFLFLYAGYWIDLRLGTQPTFMLGLFLLAIFLSVGRFYWEAWQKRNVR
;
A
#
# COMPACT_ATOMS: atom_id res chain seq x y z
N MET A 1 -41.08 1.30 23.52
CA MET A 1 -40.70 0.51 22.33
C MET A 1 -40.16 1.46 21.25
N LEU A 2 -39.00 2.09 21.49
CA LEU A 2 -38.45 3.12 20.61
C LEU A 2 -37.09 2.72 20.02
N MET A 3 -37.08 2.75 18.69
CA MET A 3 -35.99 2.97 17.74
C MET A 3 -34.61 2.34 18.02
N ARG A 4 -34.41 1.13 17.47
CA ARG A 4 -33.11 0.45 17.34
C ARG A 4 -32.80 0.09 15.88
N HIS A 5 -33.05 1.00 14.92
CA HIS A 5 -32.84 0.71 13.49
C HIS A 5 -31.98 1.73 12.73
N THR A 6 -31.48 2.77 13.38
CA THR A 6 -30.76 3.87 12.71
C THR A 6 -29.23 3.84 12.87
N GLY A 7 -28.65 2.70 13.30
CA GLY A 7 -27.19 2.54 13.47
C GLY A 7 -26.55 1.59 12.47
N GLU A 8 -27.28 0.58 12.00
CA GLU A 8 -26.70 -0.48 11.14
C GLU A 8 -26.47 -0.04 9.69
N GLY A 9 -27.29 0.90 9.19
CA GLY A 9 -27.16 1.48 7.85
C GLY A 9 -25.91 2.36 7.73
N ASP A 10 -25.71 3.26 8.69
CA ASP A 10 -24.53 4.15 8.74
C ASP A 10 -23.24 3.36 8.92
N LEU A 11 -23.21 2.34 9.78
CA LEU A 11 -22.04 1.48 9.95
C LEU A 11 -21.64 0.74 8.66
N ARG A 12 -22.62 0.24 7.88
CA ARG A 12 -22.33 -0.42 6.59
C ARG A 12 -21.83 0.56 5.54
N LEU A 13 -22.42 1.74 5.46
CA LEU A 13 -21.98 2.80 4.54
C LEU A 13 -20.56 3.23 4.90
N TYR A 14 -20.30 3.51 6.17
CA TYR A 14 -18.98 3.87 6.69
C TYR A 14 -17.92 2.82 6.35
N ASN A 15 -18.22 1.53 6.53
CA ASN A 15 -17.28 0.45 6.19
C ASN A 15 -16.98 0.36 4.69
N ARG A 16 -17.99 0.61 3.84
CA ARG A 16 -17.83 0.61 2.38
C ARG A 16 -16.97 1.78 1.91
N TYR A 17 -17.20 2.98 2.44
CA TYR A 17 -16.37 4.15 2.13
C TYR A 17 -14.94 4.01 2.66
N THR A 18 -14.77 3.48 3.87
CA THR A 18 -13.45 3.22 4.46
C THR A 18 -12.62 2.27 3.60
N THR A 19 -13.26 1.28 2.97
CA THR A 19 -12.58 0.34 2.07
C THR A 19 -12.09 1.01 0.78
N ILE A 20 -12.88 1.92 0.20
CA ILE A 20 -12.45 2.65 -1.00
C ILE A 20 -11.33 3.63 -0.63
N PHE A 21 -11.43 4.26 0.53
CA PHE A 21 -10.39 5.17 1.05
C PHE A 21 -9.07 4.43 1.32
N ILE A 22 -9.11 3.25 1.94
CA ILE A 22 -7.90 2.45 2.18
C ILE A 22 -7.23 2.07 0.86
N LEU A 23 -8.02 1.68 -0.16
CA LEU A 23 -7.50 1.36 -1.50
C LEU A 23 -6.81 2.57 -2.13
N SER A 24 -7.38 3.77 -1.98
CA SER A 24 -6.78 5.01 -2.49
C SER A 24 -5.47 5.37 -1.78
N VAL A 25 -5.44 5.28 -0.45
CA VAL A 25 -4.23 5.52 0.35
C VAL A 25 -3.14 4.55 -0.06
N TRP A 26 -3.51 3.30 -0.29
CA TRP A 26 -2.59 2.27 -0.73
C TRP A 26 -2.02 2.50 -2.13
N GLY A 27 -2.86 2.89 -3.08
CA GLY A 27 -2.40 3.34 -4.39
C GLY A 27 -1.36 4.46 -4.29
N PHE A 28 -1.61 5.44 -3.42
CA PHE A 28 -0.69 6.55 -3.18
C PHE A 28 0.64 6.11 -2.55
N VAL A 29 0.58 5.19 -1.57
CA VAL A 29 1.77 4.60 -0.94
C VAL A 29 2.64 3.86 -1.97
N ILE A 30 2.03 3.11 -2.89
CA ILE A 30 2.76 2.38 -3.96
C ILE A 30 3.50 3.38 -4.88
N VAL A 31 2.87 4.50 -5.22
CA VAL A 31 3.50 5.55 -6.05
C VAL A 31 4.69 6.17 -5.32
N ILE A 32 4.50 6.62 -4.07
CA ILE A 32 5.58 7.22 -3.27
C ILE A 32 6.73 6.24 -3.07
N ALA A 33 6.42 4.98 -2.72
CA ALA A 33 7.42 3.95 -2.53
C ALA A 33 8.24 3.71 -3.80
N SER A 34 7.60 3.74 -4.97
CA SER A 34 8.26 3.61 -6.27
C SER A 34 9.25 4.77 -6.51
N PHE A 35 8.85 6.01 -6.26
CA PHE A 35 9.74 7.18 -6.35
C PHE A 35 10.90 7.13 -5.37
N LEU A 36 10.65 6.71 -4.12
CA LEU A 36 11.67 6.62 -3.07
C LEU A 36 12.73 5.56 -3.41
N PHE A 37 12.31 4.41 -3.93
CA PHE A 37 13.22 3.34 -4.35
C PHE A 37 14.01 3.71 -5.61
N LEU A 38 13.40 4.44 -6.55
CA LEU A 38 14.10 4.93 -7.73
C LEU A 38 15.21 5.91 -7.32
N TYR A 39 14.93 6.80 -6.37
CA TYR A 39 15.92 7.72 -5.83
C TYR A 39 17.02 7.02 -5.01
N ALA A 40 16.64 6.09 -4.13
CA ALA A 40 17.60 5.28 -3.37
C ALA A 40 18.50 4.44 -4.30
N GLY A 41 17.93 3.91 -5.38
CA GLY A 41 18.68 3.15 -6.36
C GLY A 41 19.63 3.98 -7.19
N TYR A 42 19.22 5.17 -7.59
CA TYR A 42 20.14 6.12 -8.18
C TYR A 42 21.33 6.44 -7.24
N TRP A 43 21.06 6.67 -5.96
CA TRP A 43 22.11 6.97 -4.97
C TRP A 43 23.08 5.81 -4.72
N ILE A 44 22.58 4.57 -4.68
CA ILE A 44 23.41 3.39 -4.46
C ILE A 44 24.19 3.03 -5.73
N ASP A 45 23.56 3.16 -6.91
CA ASP A 45 24.21 2.92 -8.20
C ASP A 45 25.39 3.88 -8.42
N LEU A 46 25.22 5.15 -8.02
CA LEU A 46 26.28 6.16 -8.05
C LEU A 46 27.47 5.83 -7.13
N ARG A 47 27.22 5.14 -6.01
CA ARG A 47 28.25 4.74 -5.04
C ARG A 47 28.97 3.45 -5.40
N LEU A 48 28.29 2.52 -6.08
CA LEU A 48 28.83 1.18 -6.38
C LEU A 48 29.41 1.08 -7.80
N GLY A 49 29.12 2.02 -8.69
CA GLY A 49 29.65 2.01 -10.06
C GLY A 49 29.14 0.84 -10.92
N THR A 50 28.08 0.16 -10.47
CA THR A 50 27.46 -1.03 -11.09
C THR A 50 26.25 -0.67 -11.94
N GLN A 51 26.42 0.25 -12.88
CA GLN A 51 25.38 0.56 -13.86
C GLN A 51 25.23 -0.67 -14.78
N PRO A 52 24.07 -1.37 -14.94
CA PRO A 52 22.67 -0.99 -14.68
C PRO A 52 21.85 -1.99 -13.81
N THR A 53 22.50 -3.01 -13.23
CA THR A 53 21.83 -4.19 -12.65
C THR A 53 21.14 -3.89 -11.32
N PHE A 54 21.71 -2.97 -10.54
CA PHE A 54 21.18 -2.63 -9.21
C PHE A 54 19.92 -1.77 -9.29
N MET A 55 19.84 -0.91 -10.32
CA MET A 55 18.68 -0.08 -10.61
C MET A 55 17.42 -0.93 -10.87
N LEU A 56 17.56 -2.04 -11.61
CA LEU A 56 16.48 -3.00 -11.86
C LEU A 56 16.13 -3.82 -10.61
N GLY A 57 17.13 -4.23 -9.82
CA GLY A 57 16.91 -4.96 -8.57
C GLY A 57 16.09 -4.15 -7.56
N LEU A 58 16.39 -2.86 -7.42
CA LEU A 58 15.63 -1.96 -6.55
C LEU A 58 14.26 -1.61 -7.10
N PHE A 59 14.10 -1.53 -8.42
CA PHE A 59 12.78 -1.36 -9.04
C PHE A 59 11.86 -2.57 -8.76
N LEU A 60 12.37 -3.79 -8.94
CA LEU A 60 11.64 -5.02 -8.59
C LEU A 60 11.36 -5.10 -7.08
N LEU A 61 12.33 -4.72 -6.24
CA LEU A 61 12.14 -4.69 -4.78
C LEU A 61 11.05 -3.69 -4.38
N ALA A 62 10.98 -2.52 -5.04
CA ALA A 62 9.94 -1.52 -4.81
C ALA A 62 8.54 -2.07 -5.10
N ILE A 63 8.38 -2.76 -6.24
CA ILE A 63 7.11 -3.41 -6.61
C ILE A 63 6.77 -4.49 -5.58
N PHE A 64 7.73 -5.34 -5.22
CA PHE A 64 7.51 -6.45 -4.29
C PHE A 64 7.16 -5.96 -2.88
N LEU A 65 7.85 -4.92 -2.38
CA LEU A 65 7.55 -4.31 -1.08
C LEU A 65 6.17 -3.64 -1.10
N SER A 66 5.85 -2.91 -2.17
CA SER A 66 4.59 -2.19 -2.29
C SER A 66 3.39 -3.14 -2.35
N VAL A 67 3.51 -4.22 -3.15
CA VAL A 67 2.49 -5.27 -3.22
C VAL A 67 2.45 -6.08 -1.91
N GLY A 68 3.59 -6.41 -1.32
CA GLY A 68 3.68 -7.16 -0.07
C GLY A 68 3.06 -6.43 1.12
N ARG A 69 3.32 -5.12 1.27
CA ARG A 69 2.72 -4.27 2.32
C ARG A 69 1.21 -4.17 2.09
N PHE A 70 0.77 -3.96 0.84
CA PHE A 70 -0.66 -3.95 0.48
C PHE A 70 -1.35 -5.27 0.86
N TYR A 71 -0.70 -6.39 0.53
CA TYR A 71 -1.18 -7.73 0.84
C TYR A 71 -1.21 -7.97 2.35
N TRP A 72 -0.24 -7.45 3.10
CA TRP A 72 -0.21 -7.54 4.56
C TRP A 72 -1.44 -6.87 5.18
N GLU A 73 -1.75 -5.61 4.87
CA GLU A 73 -2.93 -4.96 5.49
C GLU A 73 -4.26 -5.52 4.95
N ALA A 74 -4.30 -5.99 3.70
CA ALA A 74 -5.46 -6.72 3.16
C ALA A 74 -5.68 -8.07 3.85
N TRP A 75 -4.59 -8.79 4.16
CA TRP A 75 -4.63 -10.10 4.82
C TRP A 75 -4.87 -9.98 6.33
N GLN A 76 -4.34 -8.94 6.97
CA GLN A 76 -4.58 -8.63 8.37
C GLN A 76 -6.06 -8.29 8.64
N LYS A 77 -6.75 -7.65 7.67
CA LYS A 77 -8.22 -7.50 7.69
C LYS A 77 -8.98 -8.83 7.52
N ARG A 78 -8.36 -9.87 6.96
CA ARG A 78 -8.98 -11.19 6.74
C ARG A 78 -8.80 -12.13 7.94
N ASN A 79 -7.71 -11.99 8.70
CA ASN A 79 -7.39 -12.82 9.87
C ASN A 79 -8.00 -12.34 11.19
N VAL A 80 -8.67 -11.17 11.22
CA VAL A 80 -9.58 -10.79 12.31
C VAL A 80 -10.97 -11.31 11.95
N ARG A 81 -11.14 -12.64 11.98
CA ARG A 81 -12.44 -13.30 11.92
C ARG A 81 -12.42 -14.50 12.86
#